data_AF-A0A656D9F0-F1
#
_entry.id   AF-A0A656D9F0-F1
#
_cell.length_a   1.000
_cell.length_b   1.000
_cell.length_c   1.000
_cell.angle_alpha   90.00
_cell.angle_beta   90.00
_cell.angle_gamma   90.00
#
_symmetry.space_group_name_H-M   'P 1'
#
loop_
_entity.id
_entity.type
_entity.pdbx_description
1 polymer ?
#
loop_
_entity_poly.entity_id
_entity_poly.type
_entity_poly.pdbx_seq_one_letter_code
_entity_poly.pdbx_strand_id
1 'polypeptide(L)'
;MEFKLIGKNIRKSFGRLLVFESVNFELGVGSSLAIAGRNGSGKSTLVKIIAGLLSPSSGEVIYQIDGKKIDKIDWFKYVGFVAPYLQIYDEFTGYENLEILARIRGLKNYKEKN
;
A
#
# COMPACT_ATOMS: atom_id res chain seq x y z
N MET A 1 15.17 12.06 1.41
CA MET A 1 14.50 10.78 1.12
C MET A 1 13.47 11.04 0.06
N GLU A 2 13.79 10.71 -1.18
CA GLU A 2 12.90 10.80 -2.33
C GLU A 2 12.20 9.45 -2.52
N PHE A 3 10.97 9.34 -2.00
CA PHE A 3 10.16 8.14 -2.22
C PHE A 3 9.44 8.21 -3.56
N LYS A 4 9.44 7.09 -4.30
CA LYS A 4 8.67 6.90 -5.53
C LYS A 4 7.89 5.59 -5.51
N LEU A 5 6.68 5.63 -6.05
CA LEU A 5 5.81 4.48 -6.27
C LEU A 5 5.53 4.36 -7.76
N ILE A 6 5.85 3.20 -8.34
CA ILE A 6 5.76 2.97 -9.78
C ILE A 6 4.95 1.69 -10.03
N GLY A 7 3.89 1.81 -10.82
CA GLY A 7 3.16 0.67 -11.38
C GLY A 7 3.57 0.43 -12.82
N LYS A 8 4.05 -0.79 -13.15
CA LYS A 8 4.45 -1.17 -14.50
C LYS A 8 3.60 -2.32 -15.01
N ASN A 9 2.83 -2.06 -16.06
CA ASN A 9 1.98 -3.01 -16.79
C ASN A 9 1.15 -3.90 -15.86
N ILE A 10 0.56 -3.30 -14.82
CA ILE A 10 -0.19 -4.05 -13.81
C ILE A 10 -1.45 -4.60 -14.46
N ARG A 11 -1.61 -5.91 -14.36
CA ARG A 11 -2.80 -6.64 -14.80
C ARG A 11 -3.37 -7.44 -13.65
N LYS A 12 -4.69 -7.50 -13.55
CA LYS A 12 -5.36 -8.42 -12.62
C LYS A 12 -6.51 -9.15 -13.29
N SER A 13 -6.51 -10.47 -13.12
CA SER A 13 -7.60 -11.37 -13.48
C SER A 13 -7.91 -12.33 -12.32
N PHE A 14 -9.17 -12.74 -12.22
CA PHE A 14 -9.63 -13.82 -11.35
C PHE A 14 -10.18 -14.94 -12.22
N GLY A 15 -9.41 -16.02 -12.37
CA GLY A 15 -9.69 -17.03 -13.40
C GLY A 15 -9.72 -16.39 -14.79
N ARG A 16 -10.86 -16.54 -15.48
CA ARG A 16 -11.10 -15.96 -16.82
C ARG A 16 -11.61 -14.50 -16.79
N LEU A 17 -11.99 -13.98 -15.62
CA LEU A 17 -12.50 -12.62 -15.51
C LEU A 17 -11.34 -11.63 -15.47
N LEU A 18 -11.20 -10.80 -16.51
CA LEU A 18 -10.27 -9.68 -16.53
C LEU A 18 -10.87 -8.52 -15.73
N VAL A 19 -10.11 -8.00 -14.75
CA VAL A 19 -10.51 -6.85 -13.93
C VAL A 19 -9.98 -5.56 -14.55
N PHE A 20 -8.68 -5.54 -14.87
CA PHE A 20 -7.99 -4.48 -15.60
C PHE A 20 -6.67 -5.01 -16.15
N GLU A 21 -6.14 -4.30 -17.13
CA GLU A 21 -4.84 -4.58 -17.75
C GLU A 21 -4.08 -3.29 -18.05
N SER A 22 -2.76 -3.41 -18.15
CA SER A 22 -1.87 -2.33 -18.61
C SER A 22 -1.96 -1.04 -17.79
N VAL A 23 -2.22 -1.16 -16.49
CA VAL A 23 -2.19 0.00 -15.59
C VAL A 23 -0.74 0.40 -15.34
N ASN A 24 -0.41 1.63 -15.74
CA ASN A 24 0.91 2.23 -15.61
C ASN A 24 0.79 3.59 -14.92
N PHE A 25 1.63 3.84 -13.91
CA PHE A 25 1.68 5.13 -13.22
C PHE A 25 3.00 5.31 -12.48
N GLU A 26 3.36 6.57 -12.19
CA GLU A 26 4.46 6.94 -11.32
C GLU A 26 3.99 8.05 -10.39
N LEU A 27 4.29 7.93 -9.09
CA LEU A 27 3.98 8.92 -8.07
C LEU A 27 5.22 9.22 -7.25
N GLY A 28 5.54 10.50 -7.10
CA GLY A 28 6.57 10.99 -6.20
C GLY A 28 5.98 11.55 -4.90
N VAL A 29 6.87 11.98 -4.00
CA VAL A 29 6.49 12.69 -2.77
C VAL A 29 5.62 13.92 -3.09
N GLY A 30 4.58 14.14 -2.30
CA GLY A 30 3.65 15.27 -2.46
C GLY A 30 2.61 15.09 -3.57
N SER A 31 2.65 13.98 -4.30
CA SER A 31 1.66 13.65 -5.33
C SER A 31 0.40 13.03 -4.71
N SER A 32 -0.74 13.21 -5.38
CA SER A 32 -2.00 12.54 -5.05
C SER A 32 -2.55 11.85 -6.30
N LEU A 33 -3.01 10.61 -6.14
CA LEU A 33 -3.65 9.84 -7.21
C LEU A 33 -5.06 9.47 -6.79
N ALA A 34 -6.05 9.87 -7.60
CA ALA A 34 -7.42 9.44 -7.46
C ALA A 34 -7.73 8.30 -8.44
N ILE A 35 -8.32 7.20 -7.95
CA ILE A 35 -8.78 6.09 -8.78
C ILE A 35 -10.31 6.14 -8.84
N ALA A 36 -10.85 6.52 -10.00
CA ALA A 36 -12.28 6.64 -10.24
C ALA A 36 -12.78 5.56 -11.22
N GLY A 37 -14.08 5.24 -11.15
CA GLY A 37 -14.70 4.21 -11.98
C GLY A 37 -15.95 3.60 -11.35
N ARG A 38 -16.72 2.85 -12.15
CA ARG A 38 -17.97 2.20 -11.71
C ARG A 38 -17.73 1.14 -10.62
N ASN A 39 -18.77 0.78 -9.87
CA ASN A 39 -18.70 -0.35 -8.96
C ASN A 39 -18.31 -1.62 -9.72
N GLY A 40 -17.40 -2.41 -9.16
CA GLY A 40 -16.84 -3.60 -9.81
C GLY A 40 -15.67 -3.34 -10.77
N SER A 41 -15.31 -2.09 -11.10
CA SER A 41 -14.21 -1.78 -12.04
C SER A 41 -12.80 -2.11 -11.53
N GLY A 42 -12.66 -2.73 -10.36
CA GLY A 42 -11.36 -3.11 -9.80
C GLY A 42 -10.63 -2.04 -9.00
N LYS A 43 -11.25 -0.91 -8.66
CA LYS A 43 -10.59 0.17 -7.89
C LYS A 43 -9.95 -0.32 -6.59
N SER A 44 -10.74 -0.97 -5.73
CA SER A 44 -10.23 -1.52 -4.47
C SER A 44 -9.21 -2.64 -4.70
N THR A 45 -9.33 -3.39 -5.80
CA THR A 45 -8.35 -4.40 -6.22
C THR A 45 -7.02 -3.75 -6.56
N LEU A 46 -7.03 -2.64 -7.32
CA LEU A 46 -5.83 -1.88 -7.67
C LEU A 46 -5.18 -1.28 -6.42
N VAL A 47 -5.96 -0.65 -5.53
CA VAL A 47 -5.42 -0.09 -4.27
C VAL A 47 -4.78 -1.20 -3.41
N LYS A 48 -5.40 -2.38 -3.29
CA LYS A 48 -4.81 -3.52 -2.57
C LYS A 48 -3.51 -4.01 -3.21
N ILE A 49 -3.40 -4.00 -4.53
CA ILE A 49 -2.15 -4.33 -5.24
C ILE A 49 -1.07 -3.30 -4.97
N ILE A 50 -1.41 -2.01 -5.06
CA ILE A 50 -0.52 -0.89 -4.75
C ILE A 50 -0.06 -0.92 -3.28
N ALA A 51 -0.92 -1.40 -2.39
CA ALA A 51 -0.62 -1.57 -0.97
C ALA A 51 0.03 -2.91 -0.65
N GLY A 52 0.45 -3.72 -1.63
CA GLY A 52 1.12 -5.01 -1.40
C GLY A 52 0.24 -6.10 -0.75
N LEU A 53 -1.06 -5.87 -0.55
CA LEU A 53 -2.01 -6.79 0.08
C LEU A 53 -2.59 -7.82 -0.91
N LEU A 54 -2.37 -7.61 -2.21
CA LEU A 54 -2.81 -8.51 -3.26
C LEU A 54 -1.76 -8.54 -4.36
N SER A 55 -1.37 -9.71 -4.84
CA SER A 55 -0.46 -9.79 -5.99
C SER A 55 -1.21 -9.51 -7.30
N PRO A 56 -0.60 -8.76 -8.23
CA PRO A 56 -1.12 -8.67 -9.60
C PRO A 56 -1.01 -10.04 -10.29
N SER A 57 -1.78 -10.24 -11.36
CA SER A 57 -1.64 -11.43 -12.21
C SER A 57 -0.41 -11.34 -13.12
N SER A 58 -0.02 -10.13 -13.52
CA SER A 58 1.24 -9.82 -14.21
C SER A 58 1.61 -8.35 -14.02
N GLY A 59 2.85 -7.99 -14.37
CA GLY A 59 3.41 -6.67 -14.07
C GLY A 59 3.88 -6.57 -12.62
N GLU A 60 4.25 -5.36 -12.20
CA GLU A 60 4.77 -5.14 -10.84
C GLU A 60 4.45 -3.75 -10.28
N VAL A 61 4.45 -3.69 -8.94
CA VAL A 61 4.51 -2.45 -8.17
C VAL A 61 5.92 -2.35 -7.60
N ILE A 62 6.56 -1.21 -7.84
CA ILE A 62 7.93 -0.91 -7.40
C ILE A 62 7.85 0.27 -6.43
N TYR A 63 8.48 0.10 -5.28
CA TYR A 63 8.73 1.18 -4.32
C TYR A 63 10.21 1.53 -4.39
N GLN A 64 10.54 2.83 -4.42
CA GLN A 64 11.91 3.30 -4.47
C GLN A 64 12.16 4.39 -3.43
N ILE A 65 13.38 4.43 -2.90
CA ILE A 65 13.92 5.55 -2.12
C ILE A 65 15.25 5.95 -2.74
N ASP A 66 15.39 7.23 -3.07
CA ASP A 66 16.62 7.81 -3.62
C ASP A 66 17.11 6.99 -4.85
N GLY A 67 16.17 6.58 -5.71
CA GLY A 67 16.41 5.79 -6.92
C GLY A 67 16.62 4.28 -6.71
N LYS A 68 16.73 3.80 -5.47
CA LYS A 68 16.95 2.38 -5.16
C LYS A 68 15.63 1.68 -4.87
N LYS A 69 15.42 0.50 -5.48
CA LYS A 69 14.24 -0.35 -5.20
C LYS A 69 14.27 -0.83 -3.76
N ILE A 70 13.14 -0.71 -3.07
CA ILE A 70 12.94 -1.24 -1.72
C ILE A 70 12.62 -2.73 -1.84
N ASP A 71 13.26 -3.54 -0.99
CA ASP A 71 13.00 -4.97 -0.95
C ASP A 71 11.58 -5.30 -0.52
N LYS A 72 11.09 -6.46 -1.00
CA LYS A 72 9.75 -6.96 -0.66
C LYS A 72 9.54 -7.22 0.84
N ILE A 73 10.60 -7.31 1.62
CA ILE A 73 10.51 -7.45 3.08
C ILE A 73 10.35 -6.10 3.78
N ASP A 74 10.71 -4.98 3.14
CA ASP A 74 10.80 -3.67 3.81
C ASP A 74 9.77 -2.65 3.31
N TRP A 75 9.09 -2.89 2.19
CA TRP A 75 8.13 -1.93 1.62
C TRP A 75 7.04 -1.51 2.62
N PHE A 76 6.62 -2.44 3.49
CA PHE A 76 5.56 -2.18 4.46
C PHE A 76 5.91 -1.08 5.46
N LYS A 77 7.20 -0.76 5.64
CA LYS A 77 7.64 0.35 6.51
C LYS A 77 7.21 1.71 5.97
N TYR A 78 7.07 1.83 4.64
CA TYR A 78 6.83 3.09 3.94
C TYR A 78 5.40 3.27 3.45
N VAL A 79 4.61 2.20 3.39
CA VAL A 79 3.25 2.22 2.84
C VAL A 79 2.24 2.05 3.94
N GLY A 80 1.27 2.97 4.05
CA GLY A 80 0.09 2.82 4.90
C GLY A 80 -1.12 2.43 4.06
N PHE A 81 -2.01 1.61 4.62
CA PHE A 81 -3.27 1.26 3.98
C PHE A 81 -4.42 1.48 4.96
N VAL A 82 -5.37 2.31 4.57
CA VAL A 82 -6.58 2.61 5.34
C VAL A 82 -7.77 2.20 4.48
N ALA A 83 -8.63 1.35 5.04
CA ALA A 83 -9.81 0.84 4.36
C ALA A 83 -10.99 0.78 5.35
N PRO A 84 -12.24 0.68 4.85
CA PRO A 84 -13.44 0.71 5.69
C PRO A 84 -13.49 -0.34 6.81
N TYR A 85 -12.75 -1.44 6.66
CA TYR A 85 -12.60 -2.48 7.68
C TYR A 85 -11.21 -2.40 8.29
N LEU A 86 -10.89 -1.29 8.96
CA LEU A 86 -9.64 -1.16 9.69
C LEU A 86 -9.64 -2.21 10.79
N GLN A 87 -8.66 -3.12 10.77
CA GLN A 87 -8.48 -4.12 11.82
C GLN A 87 -7.76 -3.45 12.99
N ILE A 88 -8.53 -2.73 13.80
CA ILE A 88 -8.10 -2.28 15.12
C ILE A 88 -8.47 -3.35 16.15
N TYR A 89 -7.69 -3.42 17.22
CA TYR A 89 -8.05 -4.21 18.37
C TYR A 89 -8.98 -3.37 19.24
N ASP A 90 -10.23 -3.82 19.39
CA ASP A 90 -11.27 -3.11 20.14
C ASP A 90 -10.97 -3.09 21.65
N GLU A 91 -10.16 -4.04 22.12
CA GLU A 91 -9.70 -4.14 23.50
C GLU A 91 -8.63 -3.08 23.86
N PHE A 92 -8.04 -2.43 22.86
CA PHE A 92 -7.01 -1.42 23.04
C PHE A 92 -7.54 -0.02 22.75
N THR A 93 -7.04 0.96 23.51
CA THR A 93 -7.24 2.38 23.20
C THR A 93 -6.65 2.72 21.83
N GLY A 94 -7.11 3.83 21.24
CA GLY A 94 -6.54 4.32 19.99
C GLY A 94 -5.03 4.58 20.08
N TYR A 95 -4.54 5.01 21.25
CA TYR A 95 -3.11 5.21 21.48
C TYR A 95 -2.33 3.91 21.46
N GLU A 96 -2.81 2.87 22.15
CA GLU A 96 -2.16 1.55 22.19
C GLU A 96 -2.11 0.90 20.80
N ASN A 97 -3.19 1.02 20.02
CA ASN A 97 -3.19 0.58 18.61
C ASN A 97 -2.09 1.28 17.79
N LEU A 98 -1.94 2.61 17.96
CA LEU A 98 -0.88 3.37 17.30
C LEU A 98 0.52 2.98 17.79
N GLU A 99 0.67 2.70 19.08
CA GLU A 99 1.92 2.26 19.68
C GLU A 99 2.37 0.91 19.10
N ILE A 100 1.47 -0.07 19.03
CA ILE A 100 1.72 -1.38 18.43
C ILE A 100 2.17 -1.22 16.97
N LEU A 101 1.48 -0.38 16.19
CA LEU A 101 1.86 -0.10 14.80
C LEU A 101 3.23 0.57 14.70
N ALA A 102 3.53 1.53 15.59
CA ALA A 102 4.84 2.20 15.63
C ALA A 102 5.98 1.20 15.91
N ARG A 103 5.76 0.27 16.85
CA ARG A 103 6.69 -0.84 17.16
C ARG A 103 6.92 -1.75 15.95
N ILE A 104 5.86 -2.21 15.29
CA ILE A 104 5.95 -3.06 14.09
C ILE A 104 6.71 -2.36 12.95
N ARG A 105 6.53 -1.05 12.82
CA ARG A 105 7.24 -0.21 11.83
C ARG A 105 8.70 0.04 12.18
N GLY A 106 9.15 -0.33 13.39
CA GLY A 106 10.49 -0.05 13.88
C GLY A 106 10.74 1.44 14.14
N LEU A 107 9.70 2.22 14.40
CA LEU A 107 9.84 3.63 14.73
C LEU A 107 10.51 3.77 16.11
N LYS A 108 11.55 4.61 16.17
CA LYS A 108 12.20 5.01 17.42
C LYS A 108 11.60 6.34 17.88
N ASN A 109 11.54 6.59 19.19
CA ASN A 109 11.07 7.84 19.81
C ASN A 109 9.54 8.07 19.86
N TYR A 110 8.70 7.04 19.84
CA TYR A 110 7.34 7.18 20.39
C TYR A 110 7.48 7.05 21.92
N LYS A 111 6.99 8.03 22.70
CA LYS A 111 7.17 8.03 24.16
C LYS A 111 6.59 6.75 24.74
N GLU A 112 7.41 5.91 25.38
CA GLU A 112 6.89 4.91 26.31
C GLU A 112 6.16 5.68 27.40
N LYS A 113 4.85 5.47 27.54
CA LYS A 113 4.11 6.00 28.67
C LYS A 113 4.67 5.28 29.91
N ASN A 114 5.41 6.00 30.75
CA ASN A 114 5.73 5.55 32.11
C ASN A 114 4.44 5.25 32.88
#